data_AF-A0A517TN91-F1
#
_entry.id   AF-A0A517TN91-F1
#
_cell.length_a   1.000
_cell.length_b   1.000
_cell.length_c   1.000
_cell.angle_alpha   90.00
_cell.angle_beta   90.00
_cell.angle_gamma   90.00
#
_symmetry.space_group_name_H-M   'P 1'
#
loop_
_entity.id
_entity.type
_entity.pdbx_description
1 polymer ?
#
loop_
_entity_poly.entity_id
_entity_poly.type
_entity_poly.pdbx_seq_one_letter_code
_entity_poly.pdbx_strand_id
1 'polypeptide(L)'
;MIRNANDRQGPDEIVFDPAVFPIDEVMDTITLTEGELVISDSVTITGLGAEELTINAGDGTDGVFGTGDGHRVFQIVGNSDVTLSGLTLTGGDVSLAA
;
A
#
# COMPACT_ATOMS: atom_id res chain seq x y z
N MET A 1 8.80 5.11 -4.64
CA MET A 1 7.69 4.47 -5.39
C MET A 1 6.52 5.45 -5.50
N ILE A 2 5.59 5.51 -4.55
CA ILE A 2 4.40 6.39 -4.64
C ILE A 2 4.75 7.88 -4.62
N ARG A 3 5.75 8.31 -3.83
CA ARG A 3 6.24 9.70 -3.87
C ARG A 3 6.64 10.13 -5.28
N ASN A 4 7.28 9.25 -6.05
CA ASN A 4 7.70 9.55 -7.41
C ASN A 4 6.51 9.62 -8.39
N ALA A 5 5.45 8.83 -8.16
CA ALA A 5 4.22 8.93 -8.94
C ALA A 5 3.50 10.25 -8.62
N ASN A 6 3.43 10.64 -7.35
CA ASN A 6 2.85 11.94 -6.98
C ASN A 6 3.59 13.15 -7.56
N ASP A 7 4.91 13.02 -7.81
CA ASP A 7 5.74 14.11 -8.34
C ASP A 7 5.63 14.26 -9.87
N ARG A 8 5.02 13.29 -10.56
CA ARG A 8 4.76 13.32 -12.00
C ARG A 8 3.30 13.69 -12.23
N GLN A 9 3.04 14.56 -13.21
CA GLN A 9 1.67 14.92 -13.56
C GLN A 9 1.02 13.87 -14.48
N GLY A 10 -0.23 13.55 -14.15
CA GLY A 10 -1.09 12.67 -14.92
C GLY A 10 -1.00 11.22 -14.45
N PRO A 11 -1.78 10.31 -15.06
CA PRO A 11 -1.82 8.92 -14.63
C PRO A 11 -0.45 8.25 -14.73
N ASP A 12 0.02 7.69 -13.62
CA ASP A 12 1.23 6.88 -13.57
C ASP A 12 0.92 5.39 -13.40
N GLU A 13 1.92 4.56 -13.71
CA GLU A 13 1.88 3.12 -13.53
C GLU A 13 3.03 2.67 -12.63
N ILE A 14 2.70 1.82 -11.66
CA ILE A 14 3.68 1.15 -10.84
C ILE A 14 3.46 -0.36 -10.93
N VAL A 15 4.49 -1.05 -11.41
CA VAL A 15 4.53 -2.51 -11.52
C VAL A 15 5.67 -3.03 -10.65
N PHE A 16 5.37 -4.05 -9.83
CA PHE A 16 6.38 -4.71 -9.03
C PHE A 16 7.20 -5.68 -9.89
N ASP A 17 8.51 -5.71 -9.65
CA ASP A 17 9.44 -6.55 -10.42
C ASP A 17 9.56 -7.94 -9.75
N PRO A 18 9.24 -9.04 -10.45
CA PRO A 18 9.39 -10.39 -9.91
C PRO A 18 10.84 -10.79 -9.65
N ALA A 19 11.83 -10.03 -10.13
CA ALA A 19 13.23 -10.23 -9.74
C ALA A 19 13.55 -9.65 -8.36
N VAL A 20 12.75 -8.70 -7.86
CA VAL A 20 12.87 -8.10 -6.52
C VAL A 20 11.99 -8.84 -5.51
N PHE A 21 10.80 -9.24 -5.94
CA PHE A 21 9.83 -10.01 -5.16
C PHE A 21 9.58 -11.34 -5.87
N PRO A 22 10.38 -12.38 -5.61
CA PRO A 22 10.28 -13.66 -6.30
C PRO A 22 8.90 -14.27 -6.14
N ILE A 23 8.33 -14.75 -7.25
CA ILE A 23 7.09 -15.53 -7.25
C ILE A 23 7.45 -16.95 -6.84
N ASP A 24 7.21 -17.30 -5.57
CA ASP A 24 7.47 -18.62 -4.99
C ASP A 24 6.48 -18.97 -3.85
N GLU A 25 6.79 -19.97 -3.02
CA GLU A 25 5.88 -20.40 -1.94
C GLU A 25 5.91 -19.46 -0.71
N VAL A 26 6.71 -18.41 -0.74
CA VAL A 26 6.88 -17.44 0.34
C VAL A 26 6.33 -16.09 -0.08
N MET A 27 5.28 -15.64 0.62
CA MET A 27 4.69 -14.32 0.39
C MET A 27 5.67 -13.22 0.79
N ASP A 28 5.89 -12.26 -0.10
CA ASP A 28 6.64 -11.06 0.22
C ASP A 28 5.77 -10.01 0.93
N THR A 29 6.39 -9.26 1.83
CA THR A 29 5.71 -8.19 2.58
C THR A 29 6.49 -6.88 2.53
N ILE A 30 5.82 -5.82 2.12
CA ILE A 30 6.27 -4.44 2.27
C ILE A 30 5.57 -3.86 3.50
N THR A 31 6.30 -3.76 4.60
CA THR A 31 5.80 -3.09 5.81
C THR A 31 6.00 -1.59 5.70
N LEU A 32 4.92 -0.84 5.88
CA LEU A 32 4.94 0.62 5.93
C LEU A 32 5.48 1.07 7.29
N THR A 33 6.61 1.76 7.27
CA THR A 33 7.27 2.26 8.50
C THR A 33 7.14 3.77 8.67
N GLU A 34 6.66 4.46 7.64
CA GLU A 34 6.56 5.92 7.58
C GLU A 34 5.10 6.42 7.54
N GLY A 35 4.14 5.56 7.93
CA GLY A 35 2.71 5.85 7.86
C GLY A 35 2.07 5.40 6.54
N GLU A 36 0.88 5.92 6.26
CA GLU A 36 0.13 5.58 5.04
C GLU A 36 0.82 6.01 3.74
N LEU A 37 0.47 5.30 2.66
CA LEU A 37 0.82 5.70 1.30
C LEU A 37 -0.15 6.77 0.80
N VAL A 38 0.30 8.03 0.84
CA VAL A 38 -0.47 9.16 0.29
C VAL A 38 -0.41 9.14 -1.24
N ILE A 39 -1.57 9.08 -1.89
CA ILE A 39 -1.74 9.16 -3.35
C ILE A 39 -2.42 10.48 -3.68
N SER A 40 -1.70 11.38 -4.34
CA SER A 40 -2.18 12.72 -4.72
C SER A 40 -2.32 12.94 -6.23
N ASP A 41 -1.93 11.94 -7.03
CA ASP A 41 -2.21 11.88 -8.46
C ASP A 41 -2.73 10.49 -8.84
N SER A 42 -3.42 10.39 -9.97
CA SER A 42 -3.97 9.13 -10.47
C SER A 42 -2.85 8.10 -10.69
N VAL A 43 -3.07 6.88 -10.24
CA VAL A 43 -2.05 5.82 -10.33
C VAL A 43 -2.68 4.44 -10.49
N THR A 44 -2.07 3.62 -11.35
CA THR A 44 -2.32 2.19 -11.43
C THR A 44 -1.19 1.45 -10.74
N ILE A 45 -1.51 0.64 -9.73
CA ILE A 45 -0.55 -0.20 -9.01
C ILE A 45 -0.89 -1.66 -9.27
N THR A 46 0.06 -2.37 -9.89
CA THR A 46 -0.06 -3.78 -10.24
C THR A 46 0.97 -4.58 -9.48
N GLY A 47 0.51 -5.35 -8.50
CA GLY A 47 1.29 -6.35 -7.80
C GLY A 47 1.45 -7.64 -8.60
N LEU A 48 2.16 -8.60 -8.02
CA LEU A 48 2.51 -9.88 -8.64
C LEU A 48 1.42 -10.95 -8.49
N GLY A 49 0.46 -10.71 -7.61
CA GLY A 49 -0.56 -11.66 -7.19
C GLY A 49 -0.92 -11.41 -5.72
N ALA A 50 -2.19 -11.58 -5.35
CA ALA A 50 -2.60 -11.40 -3.95
C ALA A 50 -1.91 -12.41 -3.01
N GLU A 51 -1.54 -13.57 -3.53
CA GLU A 51 -0.79 -14.61 -2.81
C GLU A 51 0.73 -14.37 -2.86
N GLU A 52 1.21 -13.35 -3.58
CA GLU A 52 2.64 -13.11 -3.79
C GLU A 52 3.14 -11.87 -3.03
N LEU A 53 2.34 -10.80 -2.99
CA LEU A 53 2.79 -9.52 -2.42
C LEU A 53 1.76 -8.89 -1.49
N THR A 54 2.19 -8.63 -0.26
CA THR A 54 1.44 -7.93 0.78
C THR A 54 1.98 -6.52 1.02
N ILE A 55 1.09 -5.52 1.06
CA ILE A 55 1.37 -4.21 1.65
C ILE A 55 0.78 -4.18 3.06
N ASN A 56 1.61 -4.02 4.08
CA ASN A 56 1.21 -4.09 5.48
C ASN A 56 1.42 -2.74 6.19
N ALA A 57 0.35 -2.15 6.75
CA ALA A 57 0.42 -0.92 7.57
C ALA A 57 0.85 -1.17 9.04
N GLY A 58 1.27 -2.39 9.38
CA GLY A 58 2.05 -2.68 10.58
C GLY A 58 1.26 -2.98 11.85
N ASP A 59 -0.08 -3.02 11.80
CA ASP A 59 -0.95 -3.29 12.96
C ASP A 59 -0.72 -2.31 14.12
N GLY A 60 -0.32 -1.08 13.80
CA GLY A 60 -0.17 -0.01 14.78
C GLY A 60 1.08 -0.06 15.66
N THR A 61 1.06 0.63 16.81
CA THR A 61 2.28 0.82 17.62
C THR A 61 2.60 -0.36 18.52
N ASP A 62 1.59 -1.17 18.85
CA ASP A 62 1.73 -2.40 19.61
C ASP A 62 1.79 -3.67 18.74
N GLY A 63 1.60 -3.53 17.43
CA GLY A 63 1.55 -4.64 16.48
C GLY A 63 0.31 -5.54 16.66
N VAL A 64 -0.76 -4.99 17.26
CA VAL A 64 -2.02 -5.69 17.49
C VAL A 64 -3.11 -5.03 16.66
N PHE A 65 -3.64 -5.78 15.70
CA PHE A 65 -4.73 -5.30 14.86
C PHE A 65 -5.99 -4.99 15.68
N GLY A 66 -6.58 -3.81 15.42
CA GLY A 66 -7.88 -3.40 15.94
C GLY A 66 -7.83 -2.66 17.26
N THR A 67 -6.67 -2.10 17.63
CA THR A 67 -6.49 -1.23 18.79
C THR A 67 -6.67 0.25 18.42
N GLY A 68 -6.69 0.56 17.12
CA GLY A 68 -6.91 1.90 16.59
C GLY A 68 -5.70 2.82 16.74
N ASP A 69 -4.52 2.29 17.03
CA ASP A 69 -3.28 3.04 17.21
C ASP A 69 -2.36 3.04 15.97
N GLY A 70 -2.84 2.49 14.85
CA GLY A 70 -2.15 2.44 13.57
C GLY A 70 -2.58 3.49 12.55
N HIS A 71 -2.30 3.20 11.29
CA HIS A 71 -2.49 4.10 10.16
C HIS A 71 -3.18 3.37 8.99
N ARG A 72 -3.60 4.13 7.99
CA ARG A 72 -4.21 3.58 6.76
C ARG A 72 -3.13 2.90 5.93
N VAL A 73 -3.52 2.00 5.02
CA VAL A 73 -2.60 1.54 3.96
C VAL A 73 -2.43 2.64 2.91
N PHE A 74 -3.55 3.18 2.42
CA PHE A 74 -3.57 4.27 1.44
C PHE A 74 -4.40 5.45 1.93
N GLN A 75 -3.96 6.66 1.61
CA GLN A 75 -4.75 7.89 1.68
C GLN A 75 -4.81 8.51 0.30
N ILE A 76 -5.98 8.44 -0.34
CA ILE A 76 -6.23 9.06 -1.64
C ILE A 76 -6.72 10.48 -1.40
N VAL A 77 -6.05 11.47 -1.98
CA VAL A 77 -6.39 12.89 -1.83
C VAL A 77 -6.83 13.50 -3.16
N GLY A 78 -7.84 14.38 -3.11
CA GLY A 78 -8.36 15.03 -4.31
C GLY A 78 -9.21 14.12 -5.20
N ASN A 79 -9.23 14.40 -6.50
CA ASN A 79 -9.96 13.64 -7.51
C ASN A 79 -8.97 12.78 -8.33
N SER A 80 -8.40 11.77 -7.69
CA SER A 80 -7.46 10.84 -8.32
C SER A 80 -8.13 9.50 -8.61
N ASP A 81 -7.91 8.98 -9.81
CA ASP A 81 -8.31 7.63 -10.18
C ASP A 81 -7.21 6.66 -9.74
N VAL A 82 -7.56 5.74 -8.83
CA VAL A 82 -6.61 4.75 -8.28
C VAL A 82 -7.07 3.35 -8.65
N THR A 83 -6.21 2.64 -9.36
CA THR A 83 -6.43 1.22 -9.70
C THR A 83 -5.42 0.37 -8.96
N LEU A 84 -5.90 -0.63 -8.21
CA LEU A 84 -5.07 -1.57 -7.48
C LEU A 84 -5.38 -3.00 -7.96
N SER A 85 -4.36 -3.79 -8.26
CA SER A 85 -4.53 -5.19 -8.64
C SER A 85 -3.36 -6.04 -8.17
N GLY A 86 -3.60 -7.35 -7.95
CA GLY A 86 -2.53 -8.31 -7.63
C GLY A 86 -1.81 -8.05 -6.30
N LEU A 87 -2.50 -7.50 -5.30
CA LEU A 87 -1.93 -7.18 -3.97
C LEU A 87 -2.83 -7.72 -2.86
N THR A 88 -2.22 -8.15 -1.76
CA THR A 88 -2.88 -8.22 -0.44
C THR A 88 -2.60 -6.94 0.32
N LEU A 89 -3.62 -6.38 0.98
CA LEU A 89 -3.51 -5.17 1.81
C LEU A 89 -3.92 -5.52 3.24
N THR A 90 -3.06 -5.23 4.23
CA THR A 90 -3.31 -5.58 5.64
C THR A 90 -2.79 -4.52 6.61
N GLY A 91 -3.15 -4.69 7.89
CA GLY A 91 -2.66 -3.92 9.03
C GLY A 91 -3.13 -2.48 9.11
N GLY A 92 -4.13 -2.10 8.31
CA GLY A 92 -4.75 -0.78 8.41
C GLY A 92 -5.62 -0.68 9.65
N ASP A 93 -5.20 0.13 10.63
CA ASP A 93 -5.84 0.20 11.95
C ASP A 93 -5.91 1.63 12.51
N VAL A 94 -6.77 2.46 11.94
CA VAL A 94 -6.99 3.83 12.45
C VAL A 94 -8.14 3.87 13.45
N SER A 95 -7.95 4.54 14.58
CA SER A 95 -9.09 4.99 15.39
C SER A 95 -9.92 5.98 14.56
N LEU A 96 -11.17 5.63 14.28
CA LEU A 96 -12.17 6.62 13.88
C LEU A 96 -12.43 7.51 15.09
N ALA A 97 -12.04 8.78 15.01
CA ALA A 97 -12.50 9.78 15.97
C ALA A 97 -14.04 9.73 15.99
N ALA A 98 -14.61 9.41 17.16
CA ALA A 98 -16.04 9.38 17.39
C ALA A 98 -16.67 10.78 17.32
#